data_AF-A0A2W4LLZ7-F1
#
_entry.id   AF-A0A2W4LLZ7-F1
#
_cell.length_a   1.000
_cell.length_b   1.000
_cell.length_c   1.000
_cell.angle_alpha   90.00
_cell.angle_beta   90.00
_cell.angle_gamma   90.00
#
_symmetry.space_group_name_H-M   'P 1'
#
loop_
_entity.id
_entity.type
_entity.pdbx_description
1 polymer ?
#
loop_
_entity_poly.entity_id
_entity_poly.type
_entity_poly.pdbx_seq_one_letter_code
_entity_poly.pdbx_strand_id
1 'polypeptide(L)'
;LLLLGADDRGEPGRDPAFGYGRLNLLRPLQLLAEPDALSRSRIQGTVTGVPPEQVTLTLSDGRQTKPDANGFYSFDGLGAGSYTVSVSGVPGAPAGRQVTLSGTALSVATVNFAAGPDAAQHFAPAERPAGDATFFPETGHTLRGEFRDYWRAHGGLPIFGFPISEEFVERGPDGRDYIVQYFERHRLELHPENPRPYNVQLSRLGDALLQQSGRDWFTFARGAPQPGCLFFVETGHSLCEPFLSYWRANGLEFDRRPGKSLQESLALFGQPISEPQLETLADGSMVVVQWFERARFEDHGAQGVLLGLLGSELASSRGWR
;
A
#
# COMPACT_ATOMS: atom_id res chain seq x y z
N LEU A 1 14.48 -14.39 -28.25
CA LEU A 1 14.81 -15.60 -27.46
C LEU A 1 13.89 -15.60 -26.25
N LEU A 2 13.09 -16.66 -26.11
CA LEU A 2 12.20 -16.92 -24.98
C LEU A 2 13.02 -17.12 -23.69
N LEU A 3 12.55 -16.55 -22.58
CA LEU A 3 12.79 -17.09 -21.25
C LEU A 3 11.46 -17.05 -20.48
N LEU A 4 10.94 -18.26 -20.26
CA LEU A 4 9.77 -18.59 -19.49
C LEU A 4 10.04 -18.35 -18.01
N GLY A 5 9.22 -17.54 -17.34
CA GLY A 5 8.97 -17.63 -15.91
C GLY A 5 7.82 -18.60 -15.68
N ALA A 6 7.97 -19.53 -14.75
CA ALA A 6 6.92 -20.45 -14.36
C ALA A 6 5.79 -19.69 -13.64
N ASP A 7 4.57 -20.20 -13.80
CA ASP A 7 3.28 -19.70 -13.27
C ASP A 7 2.61 -18.55 -14.05
N ASP A 8 2.26 -18.84 -15.32
CA ASP A 8 0.91 -18.54 -15.85
C ASP A 8 0.79 -19.15 -17.25
N ARG A 9 0.13 -20.31 -17.35
CA ARG A 9 -0.30 -20.88 -18.64
C ARG A 9 -1.81 -20.75 -18.74
N GLY A 10 -2.28 -19.61 -19.24
CA GLY A 10 -3.66 -19.38 -19.63
C GLY A 10 -3.82 -18.06 -20.37
N GLU A 11 -4.73 -18.01 -21.33
CA GLU A 11 -5.16 -16.73 -21.93
C GLU A 11 -5.92 -15.91 -20.87
N PRO A 12 -5.86 -14.57 -20.89
CA PRO A 12 -6.56 -13.73 -19.93
C PRO A 12 -8.10 -13.94 -19.96
N GLY A 13 -8.66 -14.60 -18.94
CA GLY A 13 -10.10 -14.68 -18.66
C GLY A 13 -10.68 -16.08 -18.37
N ARG A 14 -11.49 -16.16 -17.30
CA ARG A 14 -12.39 -17.24 -16.78
C ARG A 14 -12.01 -18.71 -17.04
N ASP A 15 -11.66 -19.41 -15.95
CA ASP A 15 -11.49 -20.87 -15.89
C ASP A 15 -12.82 -21.61 -15.52
N PRO A 16 -13.18 -22.71 -16.21
CA PRO A 16 -14.36 -23.54 -15.94
C PRO A 16 -14.32 -24.39 -14.65
N ALA A 17 -13.20 -24.49 -13.92
CA ALA A 17 -13.12 -25.22 -12.65
C ALA A 17 -13.64 -24.42 -11.43
N PHE A 18 -13.71 -23.08 -11.50
CA PHE A 18 -13.94 -22.23 -10.31
C PHE A 18 -15.05 -21.17 -10.39
N GLY A 19 -15.82 -21.06 -11.48
CA GLY A 19 -17.02 -20.20 -11.47
C GLY A 19 -16.79 -18.67 -11.42
N TYR A 20 -17.87 -17.91 -11.17
CA TYR A 20 -18.22 -16.58 -11.76
C TYR A 20 -17.73 -15.33 -10.98
N GLY A 21 -17.69 -14.11 -11.55
CA GLY A 21 -18.14 -13.63 -12.86
C GLY A 21 -18.32 -12.10 -12.90
N ARG A 22 -18.33 -11.56 -14.12
CA ARG A 22 -18.74 -10.18 -14.43
C ARG A 22 -20.24 -10.03 -14.19
N LEU A 23 -20.61 -9.07 -13.35
CA LEU A 23 -21.94 -8.46 -13.37
C LEU A 23 -22.07 -7.49 -14.55
N ASN A 24 -23.29 -7.43 -15.08
CA ASN A 24 -23.70 -6.83 -16.34
C ASN A 24 -23.40 -5.33 -16.47
N LEU A 25 -22.79 -4.93 -17.59
CA LEU A 25 -22.84 -3.57 -18.13
C LEU A 25 -24.19 -3.37 -18.82
N LEU A 26 -25.20 -2.91 -18.07
CA LEU A 26 -26.37 -2.13 -18.53
C LEU A 26 -27.28 -1.86 -17.32
N ARG A 27 -27.01 -0.82 -16.54
CA ARG A 27 -28.02 -0.12 -15.71
C ARG A 27 -27.47 1.21 -15.15
N PRO A 28 -27.58 2.32 -15.89
CA PRO A 28 -27.76 3.64 -15.25
C PRO A 28 -29.18 4.19 -15.40
N LEU A 29 -30.13 3.41 -15.93
CA LEU A 29 -31.52 3.83 -16.11
C LEU A 29 -32.45 2.66 -15.76
N GLN A 30 -32.65 2.42 -14.46
CA GLN A 30 -33.82 1.77 -13.84
C GLN A 30 -33.47 1.44 -12.38
N LEU A 31 -33.56 2.46 -11.52
CA LEU A 31 -33.68 2.30 -10.08
C LEU A 31 -34.74 3.30 -9.59
N LEU A 32 -35.94 3.10 -10.11
CA LEU A 32 -37.18 3.52 -9.45
C LEU A 32 -37.98 2.23 -9.29
N ALA A 33 -38.29 1.90 -8.03
CA ALA A 33 -39.03 0.74 -7.55
C ALA A 33 -38.27 -0.60 -7.43
N GLU A 34 -37.42 -0.73 -6.40
CA GLU A 34 -37.27 -2.01 -5.68
C GLU A 34 -37.47 -1.75 -4.17
N PRO A 35 -38.36 -2.50 -3.47
CA PRO A 35 -38.72 -2.19 -2.07
C PRO A 35 -37.61 -2.44 -1.03
N ASP A 36 -36.52 -3.15 -1.38
CA ASP A 36 -35.46 -3.59 -0.44
C ASP A 36 -34.03 -3.12 -0.80
N ALA A 37 -33.91 -2.04 -1.58
CA ALA A 37 -32.63 -1.47 -2.03
C ALA A 37 -31.73 -0.87 -0.92
N LEU A 38 -32.22 -0.83 0.33
CA LEU A 38 -31.52 -0.27 1.51
C LEU A 38 -30.60 -1.29 2.23
N SER A 39 -30.47 -2.51 1.72
CA SER A 39 -29.84 -3.64 2.42
C SER A 39 -28.31 -3.78 2.27
N ARG A 40 -27.59 -2.82 1.68
CA ARG A 40 -26.20 -3.07 1.18
C ARG A 40 -25.09 -2.07 1.56
N SER A 41 -25.27 -1.24 2.58
CA SER A 41 -24.17 -0.45 3.15
C SER A 41 -23.39 -1.26 4.18
N ARG A 42 -22.06 -1.22 4.10
CA ARG A 42 -21.14 -2.06 4.87
C ARG A 42 -19.96 -1.26 5.40
N ILE A 43 -19.50 -1.59 6.60
CA ILE A 43 -18.15 -1.29 7.07
C ILE A 43 -17.34 -2.57 7.03
N GLN A 44 -16.14 -2.54 6.46
CA GLN A 44 -15.26 -3.70 6.37
C GLN A 44 -13.81 -3.35 6.58
N GLY A 45 -12.95 -4.34 6.68
CA GLY A 45 -11.51 -4.15 6.65
C GLY A 45 -10.78 -5.37 7.16
N THR A 46 -9.52 -5.19 7.54
CA THR A 46 -8.65 -6.26 8.02
C THR A 46 -8.04 -5.94 9.37
N VAL A 47 -7.88 -6.96 10.21
CA VAL A 47 -7.02 -6.93 11.41
C VAL A 47 -5.75 -7.72 11.14
N THR A 48 -4.60 -7.10 11.39
CA THR A 48 -3.27 -7.69 11.15
C THR A 48 -2.43 -7.66 12.42
N GLY A 49 -1.39 -8.51 12.51
CA GLY A 49 -0.42 -8.52 13.62
C GLY A 49 -0.79 -9.37 14.84
N VAL A 50 -1.99 -9.96 14.86
CA VAL A 50 -2.49 -10.83 15.93
C VAL A 50 -3.29 -12.00 15.35
N PRO A 51 -3.34 -13.15 16.04
CA PRO A 51 -4.17 -14.27 15.60
C PRO A 51 -5.67 -13.89 15.60
N PRO A 52 -6.41 -14.08 14.48
CA PRO A 52 -7.81 -13.68 14.34
C PRO A 52 -8.74 -14.18 15.45
N GLU A 53 -8.45 -15.35 16.02
CA GLU A 53 -9.24 -15.97 17.09
C GLU A 53 -9.26 -15.17 18.40
N GLN A 54 -8.22 -14.34 18.64
CA GLN A 54 -8.10 -13.49 19.82
C GLN A 54 -8.83 -12.15 19.65
N VAL A 55 -9.21 -11.81 18.43
CA VAL A 55 -9.74 -10.49 18.09
C VAL A 55 -11.27 -10.48 18.14
N THR A 56 -11.85 -9.45 18.74
CA THR A 56 -13.26 -9.11 18.60
C THR A 56 -13.41 -7.66 18.16
N LEU A 57 -14.21 -7.43 17.12
CA LEU A 57 -14.51 -6.08 16.64
C LEU A 57 -15.90 -5.71 17.11
N THR A 58 -16.04 -4.51 17.68
CA THR A 58 -17.31 -3.97 18.15
C THR A 58 -17.61 -2.67 17.43
N LEU A 59 -18.79 -2.58 16.84
CA LEU A 59 -19.33 -1.36 16.26
C LEU A 59 -20.01 -0.53 17.36
N SER A 60 -20.04 0.79 17.22
CA SER A 60 -20.65 1.71 18.21
C SER A 60 -22.14 1.49 18.47
N ASP A 61 -22.83 0.72 17.63
CA ASP A 61 -24.23 0.31 17.82
C ASP A 61 -24.38 -1.01 18.61
N GLY A 62 -23.27 -1.58 19.07
CA GLY A 62 -23.21 -2.81 19.86
C GLY A 62 -23.03 -4.10 19.05
N ARG A 63 -23.08 -4.05 17.71
CA ARG A 63 -22.80 -5.24 16.89
C ARG A 63 -21.36 -5.69 17.04
N GLN A 64 -21.14 -6.99 17.01
CA GLN A 64 -19.82 -7.58 17.07
C GLN A 64 -19.57 -8.56 15.92
N THR A 65 -18.31 -8.65 15.51
CA THR A 65 -17.84 -9.64 14.54
C THR A 65 -16.42 -10.08 14.89
N LYS A 66 -15.97 -11.18 14.28
CA LYS A 66 -14.58 -11.65 14.35
C LYS A 66 -13.97 -11.64 12.95
N PRO A 67 -12.68 -11.36 12.83
CA PRO A 67 -12.00 -11.50 11.56
C PRO A 67 -11.91 -12.99 11.16
N ASP A 68 -11.92 -13.26 9.86
CA ASP A 68 -11.68 -14.59 9.32
C ASP A 68 -10.20 -14.99 9.40
N ALA A 69 -9.85 -16.16 8.85
CA ALA A 69 -8.48 -16.68 8.87
C ALA A 69 -7.46 -15.75 8.16
N ASN A 70 -7.92 -14.85 7.29
CA ASN A 70 -7.11 -13.87 6.58
C ASN A 70 -7.16 -12.49 7.24
N GLY A 71 -7.78 -12.38 8.42
CA GLY A 71 -7.92 -11.12 9.14
C GLY A 71 -9.10 -10.26 8.68
N PHE A 72 -9.88 -10.67 7.68
CA PHE A 72 -10.96 -9.84 7.12
C PHE A 72 -12.22 -9.86 7.98
N TYR A 73 -12.87 -8.71 8.13
CA TYR A 73 -14.14 -8.57 8.85
C TYR A 73 -15.13 -7.67 8.10
N SER A 74 -16.43 -7.84 8.37
CA SER A 74 -17.48 -6.94 7.90
C SER A 74 -18.62 -6.72 8.89
N PHE A 75 -19.24 -5.55 8.81
CA PHE A 75 -20.54 -5.19 9.39
C PHE A 75 -21.46 -4.75 8.26
N ASP A 76 -22.56 -5.49 8.08
CA ASP A 76 -23.51 -5.32 6.97
C ASP A 76 -24.84 -4.67 7.42
N GLY A 77 -25.56 -4.10 6.46
CA GLY A 77 -26.91 -3.58 6.69
C GLY A 77 -26.96 -2.32 7.57
N LEU A 78 -25.97 -1.43 7.40
CA LEU A 78 -25.81 -0.24 8.25
C LEU A 78 -26.54 0.98 7.68
N GLY A 79 -27.24 1.76 8.49
CA GLY A 79 -27.89 3.00 8.05
C GLY A 79 -26.89 4.12 7.73
N ALA A 80 -27.40 5.25 7.21
CA ALA A 80 -26.62 6.48 7.16
C ALA A 80 -26.25 6.91 8.59
N GLY A 81 -25.00 7.29 8.81
CA GLY A 81 -24.55 7.71 10.14
C GLY A 81 -23.06 7.59 10.35
N SER A 82 -22.61 8.08 11.51
CA SER A 82 -21.23 7.93 11.97
C SER A 82 -21.13 6.75 12.93
N TYR A 83 -20.19 5.87 12.65
CA TYR A 83 -19.92 4.67 13.41
C TYR A 83 -18.48 4.68 13.91
N THR A 84 -18.23 4.09 15.08
CA THR A 84 -16.87 3.80 15.54
C THR A 84 -16.68 2.30 15.57
N VAL A 85 -15.63 1.80 14.91
CA VAL A 85 -15.20 0.40 15.04
C VAL A 85 -14.10 0.34 16.09
N SER A 86 -14.22 -0.54 17.07
CA SER A 86 -13.24 -0.75 18.14
C SER A 86 -12.77 -2.20 18.16
N VAL A 87 -11.49 -2.41 18.46
CA VAL A 87 -10.88 -3.74 18.58
C VAL A 87 -10.69 -4.09 20.06
N SER A 88 -10.95 -5.33 20.44
CA SER A 88 -10.71 -5.87 21.77
C SER A 88 -10.25 -7.33 21.72
N GLY A 89 -9.85 -7.88 22.87
CA GLY A 89 -9.39 -9.26 23.02
C GLY A 89 -7.89 -9.48 22.81
N VAL A 90 -7.14 -8.41 22.51
CA VAL A 90 -5.70 -8.43 22.25
C VAL A 90 -4.96 -7.40 23.13
N PRO A 91 -3.79 -7.74 23.71
CA PRO A 91 -2.98 -6.78 24.46
C PRO A 91 -2.58 -5.58 23.58
N GLY A 92 -2.75 -4.36 24.10
CA GLY A 92 -2.45 -3.14 23.35
C GLY A 92 -3.41 -2.85 22.19
N ALA A 93 -4.67 -3.25 22.31
CA ALA A 93 -5.68 -3.03 21.27
C ALA A 93 -5.70 -1.56 20.78
N PRO A 94 -5.70 -1.33 19.45
CA PRO A 94 -5.67 0.01 18.89
C PRO A 94 -6.92 0.81 19.24
N ALA A 95 -6.80 2.14 19.27
CA ALA A 95 -7.92 3.04 19.50
C ALA A 95 -9.01 2.85 18.43
N GLY A 96 -10.27 3.00 18.85
CA GLY A 96 -11.41 2.90 17.94
C GLY A 96 -11.36 3.95 16.83
N ARG A 97 -11.73 3.55 15.61
CA ARG A 97 -11.70 4.40 14.41
C ARG A 97 -13.11 4.77 13.98
N GLN A 98 -13.34 6.07 13.78
CA GLN A 98 -14.62 6.58 13.30
C GLN A 98 -14.70 6.55 11.77
N VAL A 99 -15.89 6.24 11.26
CA VAL A 99 -16.22 6.11 9.85
C VAL A 99 -17.64 6.66 9.65
N THR A 100 -17.87 7.37 8.55
CA THR A 100 -19.21 7.89 8.20
C THR A 100 -19.73 7.19 6.96
N LEU A 101 -20.95 6.67 7.04
CA LEU A 101 -21.69 6.12 5.91
C LEU A 101 -22.72 7.14 5.41
N SER A 102 -22.73 7.36 4.11
CA SER A 102 -23.72 8.22 3.42
C SER A 102 -25.09 7.57 3.25
N GLY A 103 -25.21 6.26 3.52
CA GLY A 103 -26.48 5.51 3.49
C GLY A 103 -27.04 5.25 2.09
N THR A 104 -26.20 5.28 1.06
CA THR A 104 -26.58 4.86 -0.29
C THR A 104 -26.24 3.37 -0.49
N ALA A 105 -26.85 2.74 -1.49
CA ALA A 105 -26.68 1.30 -1.78
C ALA A 105 -25.24 0.89 -2.17
N LEU A 106 -24.30 1.84 -2.23
CA LEU A 106 -22.88 1.64 -2.54
C LEU A 106 -21.94 2.14 -1.44
N SER A 107 -22.45 2.55 -0.27
CA SER A 107 -21.61 3.03 0.84
C SER A 107 -20.85 1.87 1.49
N VAL A 108 -19.64 1.58 0.98
CA VAL A 108 -18.65 0.73 1.64
C VAL A 108 -17.59 1.63 2.27
N ALA A 109 -17.35 1.46 3.56
CA ALA A 109 -16.26 2.12 4.25
C ALA A 109 -15.24 1.09 4.75
N THR A 110 -13.97 1.32 4.42
CA THR A 110 -12.87 0.43 4.81
C THR A 110 -12.13 0.99 6.03
N VAL A 111 -12.02 0.18 7.09
CA VAL A 111 -11.31 0.51 8.32
C VAL A 111 -10.40 -0.65 8.67
N ASN A 112 -9.09 -0.44 8.70
CA ASN A 112 -8.14 -1.48 9.06
C ASN A 112 -7.56 -1.25 10.46
N PHE A 113 -7.16 -2.34 11.11
CA PHE A 113 -6.47 -2.32 12.39
C PHE A 113 -5.19 -3.15 12.31
N ALA A 114 -4.13 -2.70 12.95
CA ALA A 114 -3.06 -3.59 13.38
C ALA A 114 -3.15 -3.68 14.90
N ALA A 115 -3.32 -4.90 15.39
CA ALA A 115 -3.20 -5.18 16.80
C ALA A 115 -1.99 -6.09 16.94
N GLY A 116 -1.04 -5.71 17.77
CA GLY A 116 0.24 -6.38 17.89
C GLY A 116 1.17 -5.53 18.75
N PRO A 117 1.45 -5.93 20.00
CA PRO A 117 2.31 -5.16 20.90
C PRO A 117 3.76 -5.05 20.40
N ASP A 118 4.21 -5.97 19.54
CA ASP A 118 5.61 -6.01 19.09
C ASP A 118 5.92 -4.97 18.02
N ALA A 119 5.03 -4.70 17.06
CA ALA A 119 5.37 -3.76 15.98
C ALA A 119 5.38 -2.29 16.46
N ALA A 120 4.41 -1.89 17.29
CA ALA A 120 4.25 -0.49 17.70
C ALA A 120 5.45 0.06 18.47
N GLN A 121 6.10 -0.76 19.32
CA GLN A 121 7.34 -0.36 20.02
C GLN A 121 8.50 -0.08 19.07
N HIS A 122 8.52 -0.66 17.87
CA HIS A 122 9.57 -0.40 16.88
C HIS A 122 9.38 0.95 16.17
N PHE A 123 8.18 1.55 16.23
CA PHE A 123 7.91 2.90 15.74
C PHE A 123 8.11 3.97 16.83
N ALA A 124 8.33 3.57 18.09
CA ALA A 124 8.75 4.51 19.11
C ALA A 124 10.20 4.95 18.86
N PRO A 125 10.56 6.22 19.16
CA PRO A 125 11.94 6.69 19.05
C PRO A 125 12.91 5.80 19.82
N ALA A 126 14.01 5.42 19.17
CA ALA A 126 15.08 4.68 19.80
C ALA A 126 15.94 5.59 20.67
N GLU A 127 16.45 5.06 21.77
CA GLU A 127 17.57 5.70 22.46
C GLU A 127 18.77 5.77 21.51
N ARG A 128 19.56 6.85 21.60
CA ARG A 128 20.74 7.01 20.76
C ARG A 128 21.68 5.82 20.98
N PRO A 129 21.92 4.97 19.98
CA PRO A 129 22.64 3.72 20.17
C PRO A 129 24.13 3.97 20.42
N ALA A 130 24.72 3.15 21.29
CA ALA A 130 26.18 2.98 21.36
C ALA A 130 26.56 1.82 20.42
N GLY A 131 27.06 2.12 19.21
CA GLY A 131 27.39 1.08 18.23
C GLY A 131 27.50 1.59 16.79
N ASP A 132 27.33 0.67 15.83
CA ASP A 132 27.48 0.90 14.39
C ASP A 132 26.20 1.37 13.69
N ALA A 133 25.12 1.60 14.43
CA ALA A 133 23.87 2.12 13.90
C ALA A 133 23.98 3.62 13.61
N THR A 134 23.40 4.05 12.48
CA THR A 134 23.27 5.47 12.13
C THR A 134 21.99 6.01 12.76
N PHE A 135 22.10 6.96 13.69
CA PHE A 135 20.96 7.59 14.34
C PHE A 135 20.49 8.83 13.58
N PHE A 136 19.19 8.93 13.32
CA PHE A 136 18.56 10.06 12.64
C PHE A 136 17.74 10.88 13.65
N PRO A 137 18.26 12.05 14.11
CA PRO A 137 17.57 12.86 15.11
C PRO A 137 16.22 13.42 14.63
N GLU A 138 16.00 13.51 13.32
CA GLU A 138 14.77 14.01 12.71
C GLU A 138 13.56 13.13 13.03
N THR A 139 13.76 11.83 13.12
CA THR A 139 12.71 10.84 13.41
C THR A 139 12.95 10.06 14.70
N GLY A 140 14.15 10.14 15.28
CA GLY A 140 14.53 9.39 16.46
C GLY A 140 14.81 7.91 16.20
N HIS A 141 15.00 7.50 14.94
CA HIS A 141 15.21 6.10 14.57
C HIS A 141 16.62 5.82 14.09
N THR A 142 16.96 4.54 14.03
CA THR A 142 18.29 4.08 13.63
C THR A 142 18.25 3.24 12.35
N LEU A 143 19.38 3.21 11.66
CA LEU A 143 19.58 2.38 10.48
C LEU A 143 20.90 1.62 10.59
N ARG A 144 20.87 0.30 10.39
CA ARG A 144 22.03 -0.59 10.52
C ARG A 144 22.03 -1.71 9.47
N GLY A 145 23.09 -2.52 9.49
CA GLY A 145 23.18 -3.77 8.72
C GLY A 145 22.85 -3.64 7.22
N GLU A 146 22.12 -4.64 6.71
CA GLU A 146 21.72 -4.77 5.31
C GLU A 146 20.90 -3.58 4.81
N PHE A 147 19.94 -3.10 5.61
CA PHE A 147 19.08 -1.99 5.20
C PHE A 147 19.83 -0.67 5.14
N ARG A 148 20.81 -0.42 6.01
CA ARG A 148 21.71 0.74 5.92
C ARG A 148 22.54 0.72 4.65
N ASP A 149 23.09 -0.43 4.32
CA ASP A 149 23.94 -0.57 3.15
C ASP A 149 23.10 -0.45 1.86
N TYR A 150 21.91 -1.04 1.85
CA TYR A 150 20.93 -0.90 0.77
C TYR A 150 20.46 0.56 0.60
N TRP A 151 19.99 1.20 1.67
CA TRP A 151 19.55 2.60 1.63
C TRP A 151 20.65 3.51 1.06
N ARG A 152 21.91 3.33 1.48
CA ARG A 152 23.04 4.13 0.97
C ARG A 152 23.35 3.87 -0.50
N ALA A 153 23.26 2.62 -0.95
CA ALA A 153 23.56 2.26 -2.34
C ALA A 153 22.46 2.68 -3.32
N HIS A 154 21.20 2.75 -2.87
CA HIS A 154 20.03 2.86 -3.73
C HIS A 154 19.34 4.24 -3.71
N GLY A 155 20.06 5.30 -3.31
CA GLY A 155 19.62 6.69 -3.43
C GLY A 155 19.29 7.38 -2.10
N GLY A 156 19.29 6.66 -0.98
CA GLY A 156 19.21 7.21 0.37
C GLY A 156 17.99 8.10 0.62
N LEU A 157 18.24 9.25 1.25
CA LEU A 157 17.21 10.15 1.76
C LEU A 157 16.21 10.61 0.67
N PRO A 158 16.64 11.06 -0.53
CA PRO A 158 15.71 11.42 -1.60
C PRO A 158 14.72 10.33 -2.03
N ILE A 159 15.10 9.05 -1.92
CA ILE A 159 14.30 7.91 -2.42
C ILE A 159 13.49 7.26 -1.30
N PHE A 160 14.13 6.94 -0.19
CA PHE A 160 13.50 6.19 0.89
C PHE A 160 12.95 7.11 2.00
N GLY A 161 13.53 8.29 2.16
CA GLY A 161 13.30 9.12 3.34
C GLY A 161 14.06 8.64 4.57
N PHE A 162 13.73 9.25 5.71
CA PHE A 162 14.24 8.82 7.01
C PHE A 162 13.63 7.47 7.43
N PRO A 163 14.35 6.65 8.23
CA PRO A 163 13.72 5.53 8.92
C PRO A 163 12.66 6.06 9.90
N ILE A 164 11.52 5.38 9.96
CA ILE A 164 10.40 5.68 10.88
C ILE A 164 10.07 4.50 11.80
N SER A 165 10.88 3.44 11.73
CA SER A 165 10.85 2.33 12.66
C SER A 165 12.26 1.79 12.85
N GLU A 166 12.45 0.96 13.87
CA GLU A 166 13.55 0.01 13.93
C GLU A 166 13.29 -1.20 13.02
N GLU A 167 14.29 -2.07 12.85
CA GLU A 167 14.11 -3.39 12.22
C GLU A 167 13.29 -4.31 13.13
N PHE A 168 12.29 -4.99 12.56
CA PHE A 168 11.47 -5.96 13.29
C PHE A 168 10.90 -7.05 12.40
N VAL A 169 10.37 -8.11 13.01
CA VAL A 169 9.76 -9.22 12.27
C VAL A 169 8.29 -8.90 11.98
N GLU A 170 7.91 -8.97 10.71
CA GLU A 170 6.53 -8.85 10.27
C GLU A 170 6.15 -10.01 9.34
N ARG A 171 4.95 -10.54 9.55
CA ARG A 171 4.34 -11.56 8.70
C ARG A 171 3.90 -10.95 7.37
N GLY A 172 4.44 -11.43 6.26
CA GLY A 172 4.02 -11.07 4.90
C GLY A 172 2.70 -11.74 4.47
N PRO A 173 2.13 -11.31 3.33
CA PRO A 173 0.86 -11.84 2.82
C PRO A 173 0.95 -13.31 2.37
N ASP A 174 2.15 -13.82 2.11
CA ASP A 174 2.41 -15.22 1.81
C ASP A 174 2.53 -16.11 3.06
N GLY A 175 2.30 -15.54 4.25
CA GLY A 175 2.36 -16.25 5.51
C GLY A 175 3.78 -16.49 6.04
N ARG A 176 4.82 -15.93 5.41
CA ARG A 176 6.22 -16.00 5.89
C ARG A 176 6.59 -14.78 6.74
N ASP A 177 7.50 -14.97 7.68
CA ASP A 177 8.05 -13.90 8.50
C ASP A 177 9.25 -13.25 7.80
N TYR A 178 9.27 -11.91 7.77
CA TYR A 178 10.35 -11.12 7.20
C TYR A 178 10.90 -10.16 8.24
N ILE A 179 12.22 -9.93 8.22
CA ILE A 179 12.77 -8.74 8.88
C ILE A 179 12.45 -7.56 7.98
N VAL A 180 11.82 -6.53 8.53
CA VAL A 180 11.37 -5.36 7.80
C VAL A 180 11.75 -4.09 8.53
N GLN A 181 11.83 -3.00 7.79
CA GLN A 181 11.96 -1.66 8.35
C GLN A 181 11.18 -0.66 7.51
N TYR A 182 10.52 0.27 8.19
CA TYR A 182 9.76 1.33 7.56
C TYR A 182 10.59 2.58 7.43
N PHE A 183 10.45 3.23 6.29
CA PHE A 183 10.97 4.54 5.97
C PHE A 183 9.81 5.43 5.55
N GLU A 184 10.02 6.74 5.48
CA GLU A 184 8.93 7.67 5.14
C GLU A 184 8.23 7.31 3.82
N ARG A 185 9.00 6.91 2.80
CA ARG A 185 8.50 6.68 1.43
C ARG A 185 8.35 5.21 1.06
N HIS A 186 9.03 4.31 1.77
CA HIS A 186 9.14 2.90 1.40
C HIS A 186 9.18 1.99 2.63
N ARG A 187 8.92 0.71 2.42
CA ARG A 187 9.12 -0.37 3.38
C ARG A 187 10.08 -1.39 2.75
N LEU A 188 11.15 -1.71 3.48
CA LEU A 188 12.15 -2.68 3.04
C LEU A 188 11.91 -4.01 3.73
N GLU A 189 12.12 -5.10 2.98
CA GLU A 189 11.94 -6.49 3.40
C GLU A 189 13.22 -7.28 3.13
N LEU A 190 13.72 -8.00 4.14
CA LEU A 190 14.90 -8.84 4.00
C LEU A 190 14.49 -10.27 3.62
N HIS A 191 15.00 -10.73 2.48
CA HIS A 191 14.88 -12.06 1.89
C HIS A 191 16.25 -12.74 1.88
N PRO A 192 16.68 -13.37 2.99
CA PRO A 192 18.01 -13.98 3.10
C PRO A 192 18.19 -15.18 2.16
N GLU A 193 17.11 -15.74 1.61
CA GLU A 193 17.14 -16.78 0.59
C GLU A 193 17.71 -16.31 -0.76
N ASN A 194 17.68 -14.99 -1.01
CA ASN A 194 18.20 -14.41 -2.25
C ASN A 194 19.66 -13.97 -2.08
N PRO A 195 20.50 -14.10 -3.11
CA PRO A 195 21.83 -13.53 -3.09
C PRO A 195 21.77 -11.99 -3.17
N ARG A 196 22.73 -11.32 -2.52
CA ARG A 196 22.96 -9.88 -2.72
C ARG A 196 23.17 -9.57 -4.22
N PRO A 197 22.63 -8.45 -4.74
CA PRO A 197 21.91 -7.39 -4.03
C PRO A 197 20.37 -7.60 -3.93
N TYR A 198 19.85 -8.78 -4.28
CA TYR A 198 18.40 -9.06 -4.36
C TYR A 198 17.79 -9.55 -3.03
N ASN A 199 18.59 -9.58 -1.97
CA ASN A 199 18.19 -9.96 -0.62
C ASN A 199 17.39 -8.87 0.09
N VAL A 200 17.38 -7.63 -0.39
CA VAL A 200 16.48 -6.58 0.12
C VAL A 200 15.48 -6.23 -0.97
N GLN A 201 14.20 -6.29 -0.63
CA GLN A 201 13.09 -6.01 -1.54
C GLN A 201 12.25 -4.85 -1.02
N LEU A 202 11.57 -4.16 -1.93
CA LEU A 202 10.62 -3.09 -1.63
C LEU A 202 9.19 -3.63 -1.69
N SER A 203 8.41 -3.34 -0.66
CA SER A 203 6.96 -3.60 -0.68
C SER A 203 6.26 -2.85 -1.82
N ARG A 204 5.19 -3.45 -2.36
CA ARG A 204 4.29 -2.84 -3.35
C ARG A 204 3.35 -1.80 -2.70
N LEU A 205 3.92 -0.75 -2.11
CA LEU A 205 3.15 0.20 -1.29
C LEU A 205 2.06 0.96 -2.05
N GLY A 206 2.28 1.27 -3.33
CA GLY A 206 1.25 1.96 -4.12
C GLY A 206 0.02 1.09 -4.32
N ASP A 207 0.23 -0.17 -4.69
CA ASP A 207 -0.83 -1.18 -4.80
C ASP A 207 -1.52 -1.42 -3.44
N ALA A 208 -0.74 -1.63 -2.38
CA ALA A 208 -1.26 -1.91 -1.04
C ALA A 208 -2.15 -0.78 -0.50
N LEU A 209 -1.75 0.49 -0.66
CA LEU A 209 -2.53 1.64 -0.18
C LEU A 209 -3.78 1.91 -1.03
N LEU A 210 -3.72 1.68 -2.35
CA LEU A 210 -4.91 1.74 -3.20
C LEU A 210 -5.94 0.67 -2.79
N GLN A 211 -5.49 -0.58 -2.60
CA GLN A 211 -6.37 -1.65 -2.12
C GLN A 211 -6.96 -1.34 -0.73
N GLN A 212 -6.13 -0.86 0.20
CA GLN A 212 -6.57 -0.48 1.54
C GLN A 212 -7.60 0.66 1.55
N SER A 213 -7.51 1.60 0.59
CA SER A 213 -8.50 2.66 0.42
C SER A 213 -9.74 2.23 -0.39
N GLY A 214 -9.84 0.94 -0.76
CA GLY A 214 -10.95 0.40 -1.54
C GLY A 214 -10.91 0.81 -3.02
N ARG A 215 -9.77 1.29 -3.52
CA ARG A 215 -9.56 1.69 -4.90
C ARG A 215 -8.96 0.52 -5.69
N ASP A 216 -9.79 -0.12 -6.49
CA ASP A 216 -9.35 -1.17 -7.41
C ASP A 216 -8.71 -0.54 -8.66
N TRP A 217 -7.38 -0.50 -8.71
CA TRP A 217 -6.65 0.09 -9.82
C TRP A 217 -6.80 -0.70 -11.13
N PHE A 218 -7.28 -1.95 -11.11
CA PHE A 218 -7.60 -2.67 -12.34
C PHE A 218 -8.77 -2.02 -13.10
N THR A 219 -9.57 -1.20 -12.43
CA THR A 219 -10.70 -0.45 -12.99
C THR A 219 -10.35 0.98 -13.41
N PHE A 220 -9.12 1.44 -13.15
CA PHE A 220 -8.71 2.79 -13.53
C PHE A 220 -8.72 2.97 -15.04
N ALA A 221 -8.97 4.21 -15.47
CA ALA A 221 -8.86 4.57 -16.88
C ALA A 221 -7.46 4.25 -17.39
N ARG A 222 -7.39 3.59 -18.55
CA ARG A 222 -6.14 3.20 -19.21
C ARG A 222 -5.68 4.28 -20.16
N GLY A 223 -4.36 4.38 -20.34
CA GLY A 223 -3.75 5.22 -21.34
C GLY A 223 -3.71 4.55 -22.71
N ALA A 224 -3.09 5.23 -23.66
CA ALA A 224 -2.72 4.68 -24.96
C ALA A 224 -1.29 5.09 -25.31
N PRO A 225 -0.59 4.32 -26.17
CA PRO A 225 0.71 4.73 -26.68
C PRO A 225 0.63 6.09 -27.36
N GLN A 226 1.48 7.02 -26.95
CA GLN A 226 1.54 8.37 -27.51
C GLN A 226 2.98 8.90 -27.58
N PRO A 227 3.31 9.74 -28.58
CA PRO A 227 4.64 10.34 -28.69
C PRO A 227 5.04 11.11 -27.43
N GLY A 228 6.29 10.92 -26.99
CA GLY A 228 6.83 11.59 -25.80
C GLY A 228 6.55 10.88 -24.46
N CYS A 229 5.82 9.77 -24.46
CA CYS A 229 5.55 8.97 -23.26
C CYS A 229 6.09 7.54 -23.39
N LEU A 230 6.35 6.90 -22.26
CA LEU A 230 6.52 5.44 -22.19
C LEU A 230 5.16 4.80 -21.97
N PHE A 231 4.82 3.77 -22.75
CA PHE A 231 3.60 2.99 -22.55
C PHE A 231 3.96 1.60 -22.00
N PHE A 232 3.30 1.21 -20.92
CA PHE A 232 3.48 -0.08 -20.26
C PHE A 232 2.32 -0.97 -20.65
N VAL A 233 2.56 -1.93 -21.55
CA VAL A 233 1.50 -2.77 -22.13
C VAL A 233 0.87 -3.70 -21.10
N GLU A 234 1.65 -4.11 -20.09
CA GLU A 234 1.25 -5.04 -19.04
C GLU A 234 0.21 -4.43 -18.10
N THR A 235 0.32 -3.13 -17.81
CA THR A 235 -0.66 -2.40 -16.99
C THR A 235 -1.61 -1.52 -17.81
N GLY A 236 -1.32 -1.30 -19.09
CA GLY A 236 -2.09 -0.41 -19.97
C GLY A 236 -1.97 1.07 -19.60
N HIS A 237 -0.88 1.48 -18.95
CA HIS A 237 -0.69 2.86 -18.48
C HIS A 237 0.47 3.57 -19.17
N SER A 238 0.30 4.89 -19.31
CA SER A 238 1.31 5.78 -19.89
C SER A 238 2.07 6.55 -18.82
N LEU A 239 3.37 6.70 -19.00
CA LEU A 239 4.24 7.55 -18.19
C LEU A 239 4.78 8.69 -19.06
N CYS A 240 4.36 9.90 -18.74
CA CYS A 240 4.69 11.12 -19.47
C CYS A 240 5.39 12.13 -18.55
N GLU A 241 5.89 13.23 -19.11
CA GLU A 241 6.40 14.33 -18.29
C GLU A 241 5.31 14.95 -17.40
N PRO A 242 5.66 15.42 -16.18
CA PRO A 242 7.02 15.48 -15.61
C PRO A 242 7.50 14.17 -14.95
N PHE A 243 6.62 13.18 -14.77
CA PHE A 243 6.93 11.94 -14.07
C PHE A 243 7.94 11.05 -14.80
N LEU A 244 7.95 11.10 -16.13
CA LEU A 244 8.87 10.33 -16.97
C LEU A 244 10.34 10.68 -16.69
N SER A 245 10.68 11.97 -16.61
CA SER A 245 12.05 12.39 -16.30
C SER A 245 12.47 11.93 -14.90
N TYR A 246 11.60 12.07 -13.91
CA TYR A 246 11.89 11.60 -12.55
C TYR A 246 12.11 10.08 -12.50
N TRP A 247 11.24 9.32 -13.16
CA TRP A 247 11.34 7.86 -13.23
C TRP A 247 12.64 7.39 -13.88
N ARG A 248 13.05 8.03 -14.99
CA ARG A 248 14.31 7.70 -15.69
C ARG A 248 15.57 8.12 -14.95
N ALA A 249 15.48 9.13 -14.08
CA ALA A 249 16.62 9.61 -13.31
C ALA A 249 16.89 8.75 -12.06
N ASN A 250 15.91 7.94 -11.64
CA ASN A 250 15.96 7.21 -10.37
C ASN A 250 15.69 5.73 -10.57
N GLY A 251 16.41 4.89 -9.84
CA GLY A 251 16.31 3.44 -9.92
C GLY A 251 17.26 2.78 -8.93
N LEU A 252 17.04 1.48 -8.66
CA LEU A 252 17.99 0.70 -7.86
C LEU A 252 19.34 0.62 -8.60
N GLU A 253 20.44 0.41 -7.88
CA GLU A 253 21.77 0.30 -8.45
C GLU A 253 22.19 -1.17 -8.54
N PHE A 254 22.33 -1.70 -9.76
CA PHE A 254 22.69 -3.11 -9.96
C PHE A 254 23.94 -3.33 -10.78
N ASP A 255 24.34 -2.38 -11.62
CA ASP A 255 25.41 -2.60 -12.61
C ASP A 255 26.59 -1.61 -12.52
N ARG A 256 26.52 -0.66 -11.58
CA ARG A 256 27.48 0.41 -11.29
C ARG A 256 27.74 1.33 -12.47
N ARG A 257 26.80 1.44 -13.41
CA ARG A 257 26.94 2.32 -14.57
C ARG A 257 26.34 3.70 -14.29
N PRO A 258 26.84 4.75 -14.97
CA PRO A 258 26.21 6.07 -14.90
C PRO A 258 24.79 6.04 -15.50
N GLY A 259 23.84 6.72 -14.83
CA GLY A 259 22.44 6.78 -15.25
C GLY A 259 21.61 5.64 -14.68
N LYS A 260 20.37 5.50 -15.16
CA LYS A 260 19.47 4.41 -14.78
C LYS A 260 18.88 3.72 -15.99
N SER A 261 18.96 2.39 -15.97
CA SER A 261 18.31 1.54 -16.95
C SER A 261 16.81 1.42 -16.67
N LEU A 262 16.05 1.01 -17.68
CA LEU A 262 14.62 0.69 -17.53
C LEU A 262 14.38 -0.30 -16.37
N GLN A 263 15.24 -1.32 -16.25
CA GLN A 263 15.10 -2.36 -15.24
C GLN A 263 15.35 -1.84 -13.82
N GLU A 264 16.29 -0.92 -13.66
CA GLU A 264 16.59 -0.30 -12.37
C GLU A 264 15.46 0.61 -11.89
N SER A 265 14.89 1.40 -12.79
CA SER A 265 13.73 2.25 -12.50
C SER A 265 12.47 1.40 -12.22
N LEU A 266 12.26 0.32 -12.99
CA LEU A 266 11.20 -0.67 -12.72
C LEU A 266 11.39 -1.35 -11.36
N ALA A 267 12.62 -1.69 -10.99
CA ALA A 267 12.87 -2.37 -9.72
C ALA A 267 12.62 -1.43 -8.52
N LEU A 268 12.85 -0.13 -8.68
CA LEU A 268 12.57 0.85 -7.64
C LEU A 268 11.07 1.16 -7.54
N PHE A 269 10.44 1.60 -8.63
CA PHE A 269 9.08 2.14 -8.59
C PHE A 269 8.01 1.13 -9.00
N GLY A 270 8.39 0.12 -9.79
CA GLY A 270 7.45 -0.71 -10.53
C GLY A 270 6.87 0.00 -11.74
N GLN A 271 5.85 -0.63 -12.31
CA GLN A 271 5.08 -0.08 -13.43
C GLN A 271 4.07 0.96 -12.93
N PRO A 272 3.68 1.95 -13.77
CA PRO A 272 2.53 2.79 -13.47
C PRO A 272 1.26 1.94 -13.42
N ILE A 273 0.43 2.18 -12.40
CA ILE A 273 -0.87 1.52 -12.16
C ILE A 273 -2.04 2.50 -12.19
N SER A 274 -1.77 3.76 -12.57
CA SER A 274 -2.80 4.76 -12.88
C SER A 274 -2.31 5.70 -13.99
N GLU A 275 -3.23 6.41 -14.62
CA GLU A 275 -2.90 7.67 -15.30
C GLU A 275 -2.71 8.79 -14.26
N PRO A 276 -2.12 9.94 -14.65
CA PRO A 276 -2.07 11.13 -13.78
C PRO A 276 -3.46 11.58 -13.36
N GLN A 277 -3.62 11.88 -12.07
CA GLN A 277 -4.89 12.29 -11.47
C GLN A 277 -4.67 13.38 -10.42
N LEU A 278 -5.63 14.29 -10.28
CA LEU A 278 -5.58 15.31 -9.23
C LEU A 278 -6.02 14.69 -7.90
N GLU A 279 -5.18 14.75 -6.88
CA GLU A 279 -5.48 14.26 -5.53
C GLU A 279 -5.19 15.34 -4.47
N THR A 280 -5.90 15.26 -3.35
CA THR A 280 -5.66 16.08 -2.16
C THR A 280 -4.78 15.30 -1.18
N LEU A 281 -3.60 15.82 -0.87
CA LEU A 281 -2.68 15.21 0.10
C LEU A 281 -3.15 15.45 1.54
N ALA A 282 -2.50 14.79 2.50
CA ALA A 282 -2.83 14.89 3.92
C ALA A 282 -2.72 16.31 4.50
N ASP A 283 -1.86 17.16 3.91
CA ASP A 283 -1.71 18.56 4.30
C ASP A 283 -2.77 19.50 3.65
N GLY A 284 -3.68 18.94 2.85
CA GLY A 284 -4.73 19.67 2.14
C GLY A 284 -4.30 20.26 0.79
N SER A 285 -3.02 20.10 0.41
CA SER A 285 -2.57 20.52 -0.93
C SER A 285 -3.20 19.66 -2.01
N MET A 286 -3.53 20.27 -3.16
CA MET A 286 -3.97 19.54 -4.35
C MET A 286 -2.81 19.44 -5.33
N VAL A 287 -2.43 18.21 -5.67
CA VAL A 287 -1.32 17.95 -6.59
C VAL A 287 -1.74 16.92 -7.63
N VAL A 288 -1.10 16.95 -8.79
CA VAL A 288 -1.23 15.86 -9.75
C VAL A 288 -0.37 14.71 -9.24
N VAL A 289 -0.94 13.51 -9.15
CA VAL A 289 -0.24 12.30 -8.76
C VAL A 289 -0.33 11.23 -9.83
N GLN A 290 0.65 10.35 -9.87
CA GLN A 290 0.57 9.09 -10.60
C GLN A 290 1.00 7.95 -9.67
N TRP A 291 0.21 6.88 -9.64
CA TRP A 291 0.49 5.71 -8.81
C TRP A 291 1.30 4.68 -9.61
N PHE A 292 2.24 4.06 -8.92
CA PHE A 292 3.07 2.96 -9.38
C PHE A 292 2.93 1.79 -8.41
N GLU A 293 3.37 0.59 -8.80
CA GLU A 293 3.26 -0.58 -7.92
C GLU A 293 3.88 -0.36 -6.53
N ARG A 294 5.00 0.38 -6.44
CA ARG A 294 5.74 0.60 -5.19
C ARG A 294 5.75 2.04 -4.68
N ALA A 295 5.26 3.00 -5.46
CA ALA A 295 5.38 4.43 -5.14
C ALA A 295 4.20 5.25 -5.64
N ARG A 296 4.09 6.48 -5.13
CA ARG A 296 3.23 7.54 -5.68
C ARG A 296 4.13 8.72 -6.03
N PHE A 297 4.07 9.17 -7.27
CA PHE A 297 4.76 10.40 -7.69
C PHE A 297 3.79 11.55 -7.57
N GLU A 298 4.28 12.69 -7.12
CA GLU A 298 3.50 13.90 -6.85
C GLU A 298 4.19 15.08 -7.54
N ASP A 299 3.45 15.79 -8.39
CA ASP A 299 3.95 17.01 -9.04
C ASP A 299 3.69 18.22 -8.16
N HIS A 300 4.76 18.78 -7.60
CA HIS A 300 4.75 19.96 -6.75
C HIS A 300 5.17 21.23 -7.53
N GLY A 301 5.02 21.23 -8.85
CA GLY A 301 5.27 22.38 -9.71
C GLY A 301 6.74 22.81 -9.69
N ALA A 302 7.03 24.00 -9.15
CA ALA A 302 8.40 24.53 -9.09
C ALA A 302 9.34 23.69 -8.22
N GLN A 303 8.80 22.90 -7.29
CA GLN A 303 9.57 21.98 -6.44
C GLN A 303 9.86 20.65 -7.16
N GLY A 304 9.27 20.44 -8.34
CA GLY A 304 9.44 19.24 -9.15
C GLY A 304 8.62 18.05 -8.64
N VAL A 305 8.99 16.87 -9.13
CA VAL A 305 8.36 15.61 -8.73
C VAL A 305 8.94 15.13 -7.41
N LEU A 306 8.07 14.85 -6.45
CA LEU A 306 8.40 14.23 -5.17
C LEU A 306 7.73 12.86 -5.04
N LEU A 307 8.28 12.03 -4.16
CA LEU A 307 7.66 10.77 -3.76
C LEU A 307 6.76 10.99 -2.55
N GLY A 308 5.53 10.49 -2.66
CA GLY A 308 4.60 10.43 -1.54
C GLY A 308 5.16 9.60 -0.38
N LEU A 309 4.72 9.92 0.84
CA LEU A 309 5.20 9.31 2.07
C LEU A 309 4.47 7.99 2.36
N LEU A 310 4.45 7.07 1.38
CA LEU A 310 3.63 5.87 1.44
C LEU A 310 3.99 4.93 2.61
N GLY A 311 5.25 4.93 3.05
CA GLY A 311 5.66 4.16 4.23
C GLY A 311 5.05 4.73 5.51
N SER A 312 5.07 6.06 5.67
CA SER A 312 4.40 6.76 6.78
C SER A 312 2.87 6.60 6.73
N GLU A 313 2.27 6.68 5.54
CA GLU A 313 0.82 6.47 5.35
C GLU A 313 0.41 5.05 5.76
N LEU A 314 1.17 4.04 5.31
CA LEU A 314 0.90 2.65 5.68
C LEU A 314 1.04 2.43 7.20
N ALA A 315 2.11 2.92 7.82
CA ALA A 315 2.31 2.83 9.27
C ALA A 315 1.16 3.50 10.05
N SER A 316 0.79 4.72 9.65
CA SER A 316 -0.32 5.48 10.25
C SER A 316 -1.65 4.75 10.10
N SER A 317 -1.89 4.13 8.94
CA SER A 317 -3.12 3.38 8.66
C SER A 317 -3.30 2.15 9.56
N ARG A 318 -2.18 1.62 10.06
CA ARG A 318 -2.08 0.49 11.00
C ARG A 318 -2.10 0.95 12.46
N GLY A 319 -2.07 2.25 12.72
CA GLY A 319 -2.13 2.83 14.06
C GLY A 319 -0.77 2.99 14.74
N TRP A 320 0.33 2.84 14.00
CA TRP A 320 1.68 3.11 14.48
C TRP A 320 2.00 4.61 14.35
N ARG A 321 2.69 5.18 15.33
CA ARG A 321 2.99 6.61 15.46
C ARG A 321 4.37 6.82 16.03
#